data_AF-M0MRP5-F1
#
_entry.id   AF-M0MRP5-F1
#
_cell.length_a   1.000
_cell.length_b   1.000
_cell.length_c   1.000
_cell.angle_alpha   90.00
_cell.angle_beta   90.00
_cell.angle_gamma   90.00
#
_symmetry.space_group_name_H-M   'P 1'
#
loop_
_entity.id
_entity.type
_entity.pdbx_description
1 polymer ?
#
loop_
_entity_poly.entity_id
_entity_poly.type
_entity_poly.pdbx_seq_one_letter_code
_entity_poly.pdbx_strand_id
1 'polypeptide(L)' 'MTSMSWRDEFWTLVYESREYFRLIWAFLVLMALLSAVSFVFGRPGTASRAIAYVNLILIVGLGVIAIGTYWYAARRQREP' A
#
# COMPACT_ATOMS: atom_id res chain seq x y z
N MET A 1 27.59 7.17 -19.59
CA MET A 1 26.44 7.02 -18.67
C MET A 1 25.46 6.06 -19.31
N THR A 2 25.51 4.79 -18.93
CA THR A 2 24.49 3.81 -19.30
C THR A 2 23.17 4.30 -18.71
N SER A 3 22.21 4.68 -19.56
CA SER A 3 20.86 4.99 -19.11
C SER A 3 20.28 3.72 -18.49
N MET A 4 20.22 3.66 -17.15
CA MET A 4 19.46 2.60 -16.48
C MET A 4 18.01 2.72 -16.95
N SER A 5 17.38 1.58 -17.28
CA SER A 5 15.98 1.63 -17.66
C SER A 5 15.18 2.08 -16.43
N TRP A 6 14.15 2.91 -16.63
CA TRP A 6 13.29 3.40 -15.54
C TRP A 6 12.74 2.26 -14.66
N ARG A 7 12.57 1.06 -15.23
CA ARG A 7 12.16 -0.14 -14.48
C ARG A 7 13.25 -0.57 -13.49
N ASP A 8 14.51 -0.55 -13.88
CA ASP A 8 15.63 -0.98 -13.03
C ASP A 8 15.84 -0.02 -11.87
N GLU A 9 15.66 1.28 -12.12
CA GLU A 9 15.69 2.32 -11.10
C GLU A 9 14.54 2.15 -10.09
N PHE A 10 13.32 1.91 -10.59
CA PHE A 10 12.16 1.59 -9.74
C PHE A 10 12.41 0.36 -8.86
N TRP A 11 12.90 -0.75 -9.44
CA TRP A 11 13.18 -1.96 -8.67
C TRP A 11 14.30 -1.78 -7.65
N THR A 12 15.33 -1.00 -7.98
CA THR A 12 16.42 -0.66 -7.04
C THR A 12 15.86 0.05 -5.82
N LEU A 13 15.02 1.08 -6.03
CA LEU A 13 14.36 1.81 -4.94
C LEU A 13 13.47 0.89 -4.10
N VAL A 14 12.68 0.01 -4.72
CA VAL A 14 11.82 -0.94 -4.01
C VAL A 14 12.62 -1.89 -3.12
N TYR A 15 13.78 -2.37 -3.59
CA TYR A 15 14.64 -3.25 -2.80
C TYR A 15 15.31 -2.52 -1.64
N GLU A 16 15.80 -1.30 -1.87
CA GLU A 16 16.41 -0.48 -0.83
C GLU A 16 15.39 -0.09 0.25
N SER A 17 14.15 0.17 -0.16
CA SER A 17 13.07 0.54 0.76
C SER A 17 12.37 -0.65 1.44
N ARG A 18 12.85 -1.88 1.25
CA ARG A 18 12.28 -3.12 1.83
C ARG A 18 12.18 -3.07 3.36
N GLU A 19 13.10 -2.40 4.03
CA GLU A 19 13.05 -2.25 5.49
C GLU A 19 11.87 -1.36 5.93
N TYR A 20 11.52 -0.36 5.12
CA TYR A 20 10.36 0.51 5.33
C TYR A 20 9.04 -0.14 4.93
N PHE A 21 9.03 -1.19 4.09
CA PHE A 21 7.80 -1.90 3.74
C PHE A 21 7.07 -2.42 4.97
N ARG A 22 7.78 -2.82 6.04
CA ARG A 22 7.18 -3.23 7.30
C ARG A 22 6.44 -2.09 7.99
N LEU A 23 7.01 -0.88 7.96
CA LEU A 23 6.40 0.33 8.52
C LEU A 23 5.18 0.77 7.69
N ILE A 24 5.31 0.76 6.36
CA ILE A 24 4.22 1.05 5.42
C ILE A 24 3.06 0.07 5.64
N TRP A 25 3.36 -1.21 5.82
CA TRP A 25 2.35 -2.22 6.14
C TRP A 25 1.65 -1.95 7.48
N ALA A 26 2.39 -1.69 8.54
CA ALA A 26 1.81 -1.37 9.84
C ALA A 26 0.89 -0.14 9.76
N PHE A 27 1.33 0.90 9.03
CA PHE A 27 0.54 2.09 8.77
C PHE A 27 -0.76 1.79 8.00
N LEU A 28 -0.68 1.00 6.93
CA LEU A 28 -1.85 0.61 6.13
C LEU A 28 -2.85 -0.22 6.95
N VAL A 29 -2.38 -1.14 7.78
CA VAL A 29 -3.24 -1.92 8.69
C VAL A 29 -3.93 -1.01 9.69
N LEU A 30 -3.19 -0.10 10.32
CA LEU A 30 -3.77 0.87 11.26
C LEU A 30 -4.84 1.74 10.58
N MET A 31 -4.55 2.26 9.39
CA MET A 31 -5.49 3.07 8.61
C MET A 31 -6.74 2.27 8.20
N ALA A 32 -6.57 1.00 7.83
CA ALA A 32 -7.68 0.11 7.51
C ALA A 32 -8.59 -0.11 8.72
N LEU A 33 -8.00 -0.36 9.90
CA LEU A 33 -8.74 -0.49 11.15
C LEU A 33 -9.51 0.79 11.49
N LEU A 34 -8.86 1.95 11.40
CA LEU A 34 -9.50 3.25 11.65
C LEU A 34 -10.65 3.52 10.67
N SER A 35 -10.50 3.14 9.40
CA SER A 35 -11.58 3.24 8.41
C SER A 35 -12.72 2.29 8.70
N ALA A 36 -12.43 1.05 9.11
CA ALA A 36 -13.46 0.09 9.50
C ALA A 36 -14.26 0.59 10.72
N VAL A 37 -13.58 1.14 11.74
CA VAL A 37 -14.22 1.78 12.90
C VAL A 37 -15.08 2.96 12.44
N SER A 38 -14.55 3.84 11.58
CA SER A 38 -15.30 4.98 11.04
C SER A 38 -16.54 4.54 10.26
N PHE A 39 -16.48 3.39 9.61
CA PHE A 39 -17.61 2.81 8.89
C PHE A 39 -18.68 2.24 9.81
N VAL A 40 -18.26 1.53 10.87
CA VAL A 40 -19.15 0.91 11.87
C VAL A 40 -19.85 1.97 12.73
N PHE A 41 -19.14 3.02 13.14
CA PHE A 41 -19.66 4.05 14.04
C PHE A 41 -20.14 5.31 13.31
N GLY A 42 -19.93 5.42 12.00
CA GLY A 42 -20.34 6.56 11.18
C GLY A 42 -21.85 6.65 11.04
N ARG A 43 -22.44 7.80 11.41
CA ARG A 43 -23.89 8.01 11.29
C ARG A 43 -24.33 7.95 9.82
N PRO A 44 -25.37 7.15 9.50
CA PRO A 44 -25.90 7.06 8.14
C PRO A 44 -26.51 8.40 7.69
N GLY A 45 -26.25 8.80 6.44
CA GLY A 45 -26.87 9.99 5.83
C GLY A 45 -26.00 11.26 5.79
N THR A 46 -24.76 11.21 6.25
CA THR A 46 -23.84 12.36 6.20
C THR A 46 -22.83 12.23 5.06
N ALA A 47 -22.37 13.36 4.49
CA ALA A 47 -21.30 13.41 3.48
C ALA A 47 -20.01 12.69 3.95
N SER A 48 -19.82 12.59 5.27
CA SER A 48 -18.75 11.83 5.92
C SER A 48 -18.72 10.34 5.53
N ARG A 49 -19.87 9.71 5.24
CA ARG A 49 -19.92 8.30 4.83
C ARG A 49 -19.35 8.08 3.42
N ALA A 50 -19.56 9.01 2.49
CA ALA A 50 -18.99 8.93 1.15
C ALA A 50 -17.46 9.05 1.18
N ILE A 51 -16.93 9.94 2.02
CA ILE A 51 -15.49 10.10 2.25
C ILE A 51 -14.90 8.83 2.85
N ALA A 52 -15.60 8.19 3.80
CA ALA A 52 -15.15 6.93 4.40
C ALA A 52 -15.03 5.80 3.36
N TYR A 53 -15.96 5.70 2.40
CA TYR A 53 -15.85 4.72 1.31
C TYR A 53 -14.64 4.97 0.41
N VAL A 54 -14.42 6.23 0.00
CA VAL A 54 -13.26 6.60 -0.82
C VAL A 54 -11.95 6.29 -0.08
N ASN A 55 -11.89 6.62 1.22
CA ASN A 55 -10.73 6.34 2.05
C ASN A 55 -10.47 4.84 2.15
N LEU A 56 -11.51 4.04 2.35
CA LEU A 56 -11.40 2.59 2.45
C LEU A 56 -10.92 1.98 1.12
N ILE A 57 -11.43 2.43 -0.02
CA ILE A 57 -10.96 2.01 -1.36
C ILE A 57 -9.49 2.37 -1.55
N LEU A 58 -9.07 3.58 -1.19
CA LEU A 58 -7.68 4.02 -1.30
C LEU A 58 -6.74 3.17 -0.45
N ILE A 59 -7.12 2.88 0.80
CA ILE A 59 -6.31 2.07 1.71
C ILE A 59 -6.18 0.64 1.20
N VAL A 60 -7.29 0.03 0.75
CA VAL A 60 -7.27 -1.32 0.18
C VAL A 60 -6.43 -1.35 -1.10
N GLY A 61 -6.60 -0.36 -2.00
CA GLY A 61 -5.82 -0.26 -3.23
C GLY A 61 -4.32 -0.12 -2.96
N LEU A 62 -3.92 0.78 -2.06
CA LEU A 62 -2.53 0.93 -1.63
C LEU A 62 -1.98 -0.34 -0.98
N GLY A 63 -2.79 -1.01 -0.16
CA GLY A 63 -2.47 -2.31 0.44
C GLY A 63 -2.15 -3.36 -0.61
N VAL A 64 -3.03 -3.53 -1.60
CA VAL A 64 -2.83 -4.50 -2.69
C VAL A 64 -1.56 -4.19 -3.49
N ILE A 65 -1.32 -2.91 -3.82
CA ILE A 65 -0.11 -2.49 -4.54
C ILE A 65 1.15 -2.78 -3.71
N ALA A 66 1.14 -2.44 -2.41
CA ALA A 66 2.27 -2.68 -1.52
C ALA A 66 2.56 -4.20 -1.39
N ILE A 67 1.52 -5.02 -1.22
CA ILE A 67 1.63 -6.48 -1.16
C ILE A 67 2.19 -7.02 -2.47
N GLY A 68 1.60 -6.63 -3.60
CA GLY A 68 2.01 -7.11 -4.92
C GLY A 68 3.45 -6.74 -5.22
N THR A 69 3.86 -5.51 -4.88
CA THR A 69 5.23 -5.03 -5.07
C THR A 69 6.21 -5.82 -4.19
N TYR A 70 5.89 -6.03 -2.91
CA TYR A 70 6.72 -6.83 -2.01
C TYR A 70 6.84 -8.29 -2.48
N TRP A 71 5.71 -8.90 -2.86
CA TRP A 71 5.67 -10.31 -3.27
C TRP A 71 6.41 -10.53 -4.59
N TYR A 72 6.24 -9.61 -5.55
CA TYR A 72 6.97 -9.64 -6.82
C TYR A 72 8.47 -9.45 -6.60
N ALA A 73 8.88 -8.47 -5.78
CA ALA A 73 10.27 -8.26 -5.42
C ALA A 73 10.88 -9.51 -4.75
N ALA A 74 10.15 -10.12 -3.80
CA ALA A 74 10.58 -11.34 -3.13
C ALA A 74 10.67 -12.56 -4.07
N ARG A 75 9.81 -12.62 -5.09
CA ARG A 75 9.84 -13.68 -6.11
C ARG A 75 11.04 -13.54 -7.05
N ARG A 76 11.31 -12.32 -7.53
CA ARG A 76 12.43 -12.04 -8.43
C ARG A 76 13.80 -12.28 -7.79
N GLN A 77 13.93 -12.08 -6.47
CA GLN A 77 15.15 -12.43 -5.73
C GLN A 77 15.40 -13.95 -5.60
N ARG A 78 14.37 -14.78 -5.81
CA ARG A 78 14.46 -16.25 -5.71
C ARG A 78 14.68 -16.94 -7.06
N GLU A 79 14.61 -16.19 -8.16
CA GLU A 79 14.95 -16.69 -9.48
C GLU A 79 16.48 -16.54 -9.63
N PRO A 80 17.22 -17.65 -9.86
CA PRO A 80 18.69 -17.67 -9.88
C PRO A 80 19.30 -16.92 -11.07
#